data_AF-A0A382WSF0-F1
#
_entry.id   AF-A0A382WSF0-F1
#
_cell.length_a   1.000
_cell.length_b   1.000
_cell.length_c   1.000
_cell.angle_alpha   90.00
_cell.angle_beta   90.00
_cell.angle_gamma   90.00
#
_symmetry.space_group_name_H-M   'P 1'
#
loop_
_entity.id
_entity.type
_entity.pdbx_description
1 polymer ?
#
loop_
_entity_poly.entity_id
_entity_poly.type
_entity_poly.pdbx_seq_one_letter_code
_entity_poly.pdbx_strand_id
1 'polypeptide(L)' 'MADKKITALTDLSTGVAGADLLHVIDDPTGTPINKKVSVTNFINNLPSFIGFSNSYEDISDATQTAVSITHAVTLLQT' A
#
# COMPACT_ATOMS: atom_id res chain seq x y z
N MET A 1 4.16 -27.64 -0.82
CA MET A 1 3.95 -26.86 -2.06
C MET A 1 5.33 -26.54 -2.61
N ALA A 2 5.57 -26.76 -3.91
CA ALA A 2 6.87 -26.43 -4.50
C ALA A 2 6.99 -24.92 -4.70
N ASP A 3 8.19 -24.38 -4.51
CA ASP A 3 8.48 -22.98 -4.81
C ASP A 3 8.22 -22.70 -6.29
N LYS A 4 7.36 -21.72 -6.57
CA LYS A 4 7.08 -21.24 -7.93
C LYS A 4 7.88 -19.97 -8.20
N LYS A 5 8.35 -19.81 -9.44
CA LYS A 5 8.94 -18.55 -9.91
C LYS A 5 7.86 -17.47 -10.00
N ILE A 6 8.21 -16.20 -9.74
CA ILE A 6 7.24 -15.09 -9.72
C ILE A 6 6.49 -14.90 -11.04
N THR A 7 7.16 -15.16 -12.16
CA THR A 7 6.57 -15.11 -13.52
C THR A 7 5.55 -16.22 -13.80
N ALA A 8 5.52 -17.27 -12.99
CA ALA A 8 4.58 -18.38 -13.10
C ALA A 8 3.43 -18.28 -12.08
N LEU A 9 3.35 -17.17 -11.34
CA LEU A 9 2.22 -16.89 -10.45
C LEU A 9 1.03 -16.39 -11.26
N THR A 10 -0.16 -16.83 -10.88
CA THR A 10 -1.42 -16.32 -11.44
C THR A 10 -1.66 -14.91 -10.92
N ASP A 11 -2.16 -14.03 -11.78
CA ASP A 11 -2.55 -12.68 -11.38
C ASP A 11 -3.65 -12.73 -10.32
N LEU A 12 -3.45 -11.96 -9.24
CA LEU A 12 -4.39 -11.83 -8.13
C LEU A 12 -5.54 -10.87 -8.44
N SER A 13 -5.44 -10.11 -9.55
CA SER A 13 -6.42 -9.11 -9.94
C SER A 13 -6.64 -8.07 -8.83
N THR A 14 -7.89 -7.80 -8.43
CA THR A 14 -8.23 -6.74 -7.46
C THR A 14 -8.39 -7.24 -6.01
N GLY A 15 -8.31 -8.54 -5.76
CA GLY A 15 -8.66 -9.16 -4.48
C GLY A 15 -7.45 -9.46 -3.58
N VAL A 16 -6.82 -8.43 -3.01
CA VAL A 16 -5.71 -8.62 -2.06
C VAL A 16 -6.23 -8.97 -0.65
N ALA A 17 -5.72 -10.05 -0.08
CA ALA A 17 -5.95 -10.43 1.31
C ALA A 17 -4.82 -9.89 2.21
N GLY A 18 -5.14 -9.58 3.46
CA GLY A 18 -4.14 -9.08 4.41
C GLY A 18 -2.96 -10.02 4.68
N ALA A 19 -3.18 -11.33 4.51
CA ALA A 19 -2.16 -12.38 4.65
C ALA A 19 -1.24 -12.52 3.43
N ASP A 20 -1.54 -11.84 2.32
CA ASP A 20 -0.69 -11.88 1.13
C ASP A 20 0.68 -11.27 1.41
N LEU A 21 1.67 -11.74 0.68
CA LEU A 21 3.07 -11.41 0.93
C LEU A 21 3.63 -10.58 -0.22
N LEU A 22 4.23 -9.45 0.12
CA LEU A 22 5.09 -8.68 -0.77
C LEU A 22 6.53 -9.13 -0.59
N HIS A 23 7.22 -9.32 -1.70
CA HIS A 23 8.66 -9.56 -1.71
C HIS A 23 9.39 -8.22 -1.65
N VAL A 24 10.22 -8.05 -0.63
CA VAL A 24 11.00 -6.84 -0.42
C VAL A 24 12.47 -7.19 -0.55
N ILE A 25 13.17 -6.41 -1.36
CA ILE A 25 14.63 -6.40 -1.39
C ILE A 25 15.05 -5.31 -0.40
N ASP A 26 15.45 -5.72 0.80
CA ASP A 26 15.86 -4.80 1.85
C ASP A 26 17.38 -4.59 1.78
N ASP A 27 17.81 -3.34 1.66
CA ASP A 27 19.23 -2.97 1.60
C ASP A 27 19.56 -1.76 2.51
N PRO A 28 19.49 -1.93 3.84
CA PRO A 28 19.75 -0.83 4.77
C PRO A 28 21.25 -0.56 4.98
N THR A 29 22.13 -1.47 4.54
CA THR A 29 23.57 -1.45 4.85
C THR A 29 24.49 -1.76 3.65
N GLY A 30 23.97 -1.79 2.43
CA GLY A 30 24.70 -2.00 1.17
C GLY A 30 24.79 -3.46 0.68
N THR A 31 24.07 -4.40 1.29
CA THR A 31 23.88 -5.76 0.76
C THR A 31 22.38 -6.09 0.70
N PRO A 32 21.82 -6.26 -0.51
CA PRO A 32 20.42 -6.64 -0.68
C PRO A 32 20.07 -8.00 -0.05
N ILE A 33 19.05 -8.03 0.80
CA ILE A 33 18.50 -9.25 1.42
C ILE A 33 17.04 -9.41 1.02
N ASN A 34 16.67 -10.61 0.58
CA ASN A 34 15.28 -10.97 0.30
C ASN A 34 14.50 -11.13 1.62
N LYS A 35 13.49 -10.28 1.84
CA LYS A 35 12.58 -10.33 2.98
C LYS A 35 11.13 -10.37 2.50
N LYS A 36 10.23 -10.84 3.38
CA LYS A 36 8.79 -10.81 3.15
C LYS A 36 8.11 -9.83 4.11
N VAL A 37 7.10 -9.12 3.62
CA VAL A 37 6.17 -8.34 4.45
C VAL A 37 4.75 -8.68 4.05
N SER A 38 3.83 -8.83 5.01
CA SER A 38 2.43 -9.03 4.67
C SER A 38 1.78 -7.71 4.23
N VAL A 39 0.75 -7.77 3.40
CA VAL A 39 0.01 -6.57 2.95
C VAL A 39 -0.56 -5.80 4.14
N THR A 40 -1.10 -6.49 5.15
CA THR A 40 -1.54 -5.85 6.40
C THR A 40 -0.42 -5.08 7.09
N ASN A 41 0.76 -5.69 7.23
CA ASN A 41 1.89 -5.03 7.89
C ASN A 41 2.40 -3.86 7.06
N PHE A 42 2.41 -3.97 5.73
CA PHE A 42 2.83 -2.88 4.85
C PHE A 42 1.92 -1.65 5.01
N ILE A 43 0.60 -1.81 4.89
CA ILE A 43 -0.35 -0.69 4.98
C ILE A 43 -0.36 -0.05 6.38
N ASN A 44 -0.25 -0.84 7.45
CA ASN A 44 -0.29 -0.31 8.82
C ASN A 44 1.01 0.38 9.28
N ASN A 45 2.13 0.19 8.56
CA ASN A 45 3.44 0.72 8.96
C ASN A 45 4.02 1.66 7.90
N LEU A 46 3.17 2.29 7.09
CA LEU A 46 3.64 3.27 6.09
C LEU A 46 4.28 4.47 6.80
N PRO A 47 5.52 4.83 6.47
CA PRO A 47 6.23 5.94 7.12
C PRO A 47 5.73 7.32 6.66
N SER A 48 4.86 7.38 5.65
CA SER A 48 4.25 8.60 5.13
C SER A 48 2.92 8.27 4.43
N PHE A 49 2.09 9.29 4.22
CA PHE A 49 0.84 9.18 3.47
C PHE A 49 1.10 8.78 2.00
N ILE A 50 0.21 7.96 1.44
CA ILE A 50 0.23 7.64 0.02
C ILE A 50 -0.57 8.72 -0.72
N GLY A 51 0.10 9.51 -1.56
CA GLY A 51 -0.56 10.44 -2.46
C GLY A 51 -1.12 9.70 -3.67
N PHE A 52 -2.45 9.61 -3.78
CA PHE A 52 -3.11 9.05 -4.96
C PHE A 52 -3.25 10.13 -6.04
N SER A 53 -2.60 9.95 -7.19
CA SER A 53 -2.61 10.95 -8.27
C SER A 53 -4.00 11.23 -8.88
N ASN A 54 -4.98 10.34 -8.66
CA ASN A 54 -6.25 10.35 -9.41
C ASN A 54 -7.50 10.19 -8.52
N SER A 55 -7.37 10.10 -7.19
CA SER A 55 -8.49 9.81 -6.28
C SER A 55 -8.23 10.40 -4.90
N TYR A 56 -8.06 11.72 -4.86
CA TYR A 56 -8.08 12.48 -3.62
C TYR A 56 -9.45 13.13 -3.47
N GLU A 57 -10.04 13.03 -2.28
CA GLU A 57 -11.11 13.94 -1.89
C GLU A 57 -10.44 15.22 -1.39
N ASP A 58 -10.61 16.33 -2.13
CA ASP A 58 -10.15 17.64 -1.69
C ASP A 58 -11.09 18.15 -0.61
N ILE A 59 -10.67 18.04 0.66
CA ILE A 59 -11.36 18.65 1.78
C ILE A 59 -10.89 20.11 1.88
N SER A 60 -11.34 20.95 0.95
CA SER A 60 -11.11 22.39 1.02
C SER A 60 -12.19 23.07 1.87
N ASP A 61 -11.80 23.39 3.12
CA ASP A 61 -12.53 24.20 4.11
C ASP A 61 -13.72 23.54 4.84
N ALA A 62 -14.03 24.07 6.03
CA ALA A 62 -14.94 23.60 7.09
C ALA A 62 -16.42 23.45 6.69
N THR A 63 -16.73 23.44 5.39
CA THR A 63 -18.08 23.26 4.83
C THR A 63 -18.38 21.80 4.47
N GLN A 64 -17.37 20.91 4.45
CA GLN A 64 -17.59 19.50 4.15
C GLN A 64 -18.19 18.77 5.36
N THR A 65 -19.51 18.60 5.32
CA THR A 65 -20.29 17.96 6.40
C THR A 65 -20.32 16.43 6.30
N ALA A 66 -19.87 15.85 5.18
CA ALA A 66 -19.74 14.42 4.97
C ALA A 66 -18.42 14.09 4.25
N VAL A 67 -17.63 13.21 4.87
CA VAL A 67 -16.38 12.67 4.32
C VAL A 67 -16.69 11.39 3.55
N SER A 68 -16.08 11.18 2.38
CA SER A 68 -16.28 9.97 1.59
C SER A 68 -15.74 8.74 2.32
N ILE A 69 -16.55 7.68 2.34
CA ILE A 69 -16.11 6.34 2.77
C ILE A 69 -15.44 5.55 1.63
N THR A 70 -15.48 6.06 0.40
CA THR A 70 -14.96 5.39 -0.79
C THR A 70 -13.73 6.07 -1.39
N HIS A 71 -13.32 7.23 -0.87
CA HIS A 71 -12.14 7.96 -1.36
C HIS A 71 -11.09 8.04 -0.26
N ALA A 72 -9.82 7.98 -0.65
CA ALA A 72 -8.72 8.16 0.28
C ALA A 72 -8.64 9.64 0.67
N VAL A 73 -8.72 9.91 1.97
CA VAL A 73 -8.53 11.26 2.53
C VAL A 73 -7.04 11.44 2.78
N THR A 74 -6.39 12.33 2.03
CA THR A 74 -5.01 12.75 2.33
C THR A 74 -5.03 14.20 2.77
N LEU A 75 -4.77 14.44 4.06
CA LEU A 75 -4.56 15.78 4.59
C LEU A 75 -3.21 16.31 4.09
N LEU A 76 -3.20 17.34 3.26
CA LEU A 76 -1.99 18.11 2.94
C LEU A 76 -2.16 19.53 3.47
N GLN A 77 -1.41 19.87 4.51
CA GLN A 77 -1.37 21.21 5.09
C GLN A 77 0.10 21.67 5.13
N THR A 78 0.36 22.88 4.65
CA THR A 78 1.66 23.59 4.76
C THR A 78 1.79 24.29 6.10
#